data_AF-A0A2T1GHD0-F1
#
_entry.id   AF-A0A2T1GHD0-F1
#
_cell.length_a   1.000
_cell.length_b   1.000
_cell.length_c   1.000
_cell.angle_alpha   90.00
_cell.angle_beta   90.00
_cell.angle_gamma   90.00
#
_symmetry.space_group_name_H-M   'P 1'
#
loop_
_entity.id
_entity.type
_entity.pdbx_description
1 polymer ?
#
loop_
_entity_poly.entity_id
_entity_poly.type
_entity_poly.pdbx_seq_one_letter_code
_entity_poly.pdbx_strand_id
1 'polypeptide(L)' 'MESKTINCSEVCVNGCIQPDNCQNQAHVESASKFINETSLDKMHEIAEEARRKKLTAPPVWVIPDWQE' A
#
# COMPACT_ATOMS: atom_id res chain seq x y z
N MET A 1 4.17 -27.32 -1.93
CA MET A 1 4.82 -26.17 -1.26
C MET A 1 3.72 -25.33 -0.70
N GLU A 2 3.62 -25.28 0.63
CA GLU A 2 2.53 -24.64 1.36
C GLU A 2 2.62 -23.12 1.15
N SER A 3 1.72 -22.56 0.36
CA SER A 3 1.65 -21.11 0.12
C SER A 3 1.09 -20.43 1.38
N LYS A 4 1.96 -20.17 2.35
CA LYS A 4 1.62 -19.31 3.48
C LYS A 4 1.28 -17.93 2.94
N THR A 5 0.03 -17.52 3.09
CA THR A 5 -0.41 -16.13 2.89
C THR A 5 0.29 -15.26 3.95
N ILE A 6 1.46 -14.73 3.61
CA ILE A 6 2.18 -13.80 4.49
C ILE A 6 1.57 -12.40 4.41
N ASN A 7 1.58 -11.67 5.53
CA ASN A 7 1.27 -10.24 5.52
C ASN A 7 2.46 -9.47 4.91
N CYS A 8 2.39 -9.20 3.61
CA CYS A 8 3.43 -8.46 2.90
C CYS A 8 3.73 -7.08 3.52
N SER A 9 2.74 -6.46 4.19
CA SER A 9 2.88 -5.14 4.82
C SER A 9 3.73 -5.14 6.09
N GLU A 10 3.97 -6.30 6.70
CA GLU A 10 4.85 -6.44 7.87
C GLU A 10 6.18 -7.07 7.48
N VAL A 11 6.11 -8.08 6.61
CA VAL A 11 7.24 -8.94 6.28
C VAL A 11 8.12 -8.27 5.23
N CYS A 12 7.54 -7.62 4.21
CA CYS A 12 8.30 -7.02 3.09
C CYS A 12 8.60 -5.52 3.25
N VAL A 13 8.50 -4.96 4.47
CA VAL A 13 8.68 -3.50 4.71
C VAL A 13 10.06 -2.97 4.31
N ASN A 14 11.10 -3.80 4.44
CA ASN A 14 12.49 -3.45 4.14
C ASN A 14 12.96 -4.02 2.78
N GLY A 15 12.05 -4.59 1.99
CA GLY A 15 12.38 -5.25 0.73
C GLY A 15 11.64 -6.57 0.55
N CYS A 16 11.54 -7.03 -0.70
CA CYS A 16 10.87 -8.27 -1.03
C CYS A 16 11.69 -9.47 -0.55
N ILE A 17 11.11 -10.30 0.34
CA ILE A 17 11.77 -11.48 0.89
C ILE A 17 11.78 -12.66 -0.08
N GLN A 18 10.78 -12.75 -0.96
CA GLN A 18 10.64 -13.84 -1.92
C GLN A 18 10.41 -13.26 -3.32
N PRO A 19 11.46 -12.77 -3.99
CA PRO A 19 11.34 -12.08 -5.28
C PRO A 19 10.72 -12.95 -6.38
N ASP A 20 10.95 -14.27 -6.35
CA ASP A 20 10.45 -15.21 -7.36
C ASP A 20 8.99 -15.64 -7.13
N ASN A 21 8.42 -15.40 -5.95
CA ASN A 21 7.06 -15.85 -5.58
C ASN A 21 6.31 -14.79 -4.75
N CYS A 22 6.30 -13.55 -5.22
CA CYS A 22 5.54 -12.48 -4.60
C CYS A 22 4.05 -12.61 -4.95
N GLN A 23 3.19 -12.73 -3.94
CA GLN A 23 1.73 -12.80 -4.14
C GLN A 23 1.17 -11.55 -4.87
N ASN A 24 1.83 -10.40 -4.72
CA ASN A 24 1.43 -9.14 -5.32
C ASN A 24 2.10 -8.88 -6.69
N GLN A 25 2.71 -9.90 -7.31
CA GLN A 25 3.41 -9.75 -8.60
C GLN A 25 2.48 -9.21 -9.70
N ALA A 26 1.20 -9.58 -9.68
CA ALA A 26 0.20 -9.07 -10.62
C ALA A 26 0.00 -7.54 -10.53
N HIS A 27 0.28 -6.93 -9.37
CA HIS A 27 0.13 -5.48 -9.18
C HIS A 27 1.36 -4.69 -9.64
N VAL A 28 2.51 -5.34 -9.84
CA VAL A 28 3.77 -4.67 -10.23
C VAL A 28 3.63 -3.93 -11.55
N GLU A 29 2.96 -4.54 -12.54
CA GLU A 29 2.73 -3.91 -13.84
C GLU A 29 1.87 -2.65 -13.70
N SER A 30 0.76 -2.74 -12.96
CA SER A 30 -0.14 -1.60 -12.72
C SER A 30 0.55 -0.44 -11.99
N ALA A 31 1.38 -0.76 -10.97
CA ALA A 31 2.15 0.25 -10.25
C ALA A 31 3.20 0.91 -11.13
N SER A 32 3.91 0.13 -11.95
CA SER A 32 4.91 0.64 -12.89
C SER A 32 4.26 1.54 -13.94
N LYS A 33 3.10 1.15 -14.46
CA LYS A 33 2.32 1.95 -15.40
C LYS A 33 1.90 3.28 -14.78
N PHE A 34 1.36 3.26 -13.57
CA PHE A 34 0.99 4.47 -12.83
C PHE A 34 2.17 5.43 -12.63
N ILE A 35 3.33 4.92 -12.21
CA ILE A 35 4.53 5.75 -11.99
C ILE A 35 5.03 6.39 -13.28
N ASN A 36 5.00 5.65 -14.39
CA ASN A 36 5.46 6.16 -15.68
C ASN A 36 4.48 7.14 -16.34
N GLU A 37 3.18 6.92 -16.18
CA GLU A 37 2.14 7.74 -16.83
C GLU A 37 1.72 8.96 -16.00
N THR A 38 1.96 8.94 -14.69
CA THR A 38 1.58 10.04 -13.79
C THR A 38 2.76 10.98 -13.58
N SER A 39 2.61 12.25 -13.95
CA SER A 39 3.64 13.26 -13.67
C SER A 39 3.77 13.51 -12.17
N LEU A 40 4.95 13.96 -11.75
CA LEU A 40 5.21 14.27 -10.34
C LEU A 40 4.25 15.34 -9.80
N ASP A 41 3.94 16.37 -10.59
CA ASP A 41 2.96 17.40 -10.24
C ASP A 41 1.56 16.79 -10.01
N LYS A 42 1.15 15.84 -10.85
CA LYS A 42 -0.14 15.16 -10.69
C LYS A 42 -0.17 14.30 -9.42
N MET A 43 0.95 13.69 -9.06
CA MET A 43 1.07 12.96 -7.79
C MET A 43 0.89 13.89 -6.57
N HIS A 44 1.47 15.09 -6.62
CA HIS A 44 1.30 16.10 -5.56
C HIS A 44 -0.16 16.56 -5.43
N GLU A 45 -0.85 16.76 -6.55
CA GLU A 45 -2.28 17.11 -6.56
C GLU A 45 -3.12 16.02 -5.88
N ILE A 46 -2.91 14.75 -6.25
CA ILE A 46 -3.59 13.59 -5.66
C ILE A 46 -3.34 13.52 -4.14
N ALA A 47 -2.10 13.77 -3.72
CA ALA A 47 -1.73 13.77 -2.30
C ALA A 47 -2.47 14.87 -1.51
N GLU A 48 -2.58 16.07 -2.06
CA GLU A 48 -3.28 17.17 -1.40
C GLU A 48 -4.80 16.93 -1.34
N GLU A 49 -5.40 16.37 -2.39
CA GLU A 49 -6.80 15.95 -2.37
C GLU A 49 -7.07 14.90 -1.29
N ALA A 50 -6.20 13.88 -1.20
CA ALA A 50 -6.28 12.85 -0.16
C ALA A 50 -6.14 13.46 1.23
N ARG A 51 -5.23 14.43 1.42
CA ARG A 51 -5.07 15.17 2.68
C ARG A 51 -6.34 15.92 3.04
N ARG A 52 -6.93 16.65 2.10
CA ARG A 52 -8.20 17.38 2.31
C ARG A 52 -9.33 16.43 2.71
N LYS A 53 -9.48 15.29 2.01
CA LYS A 53 -10.49 14.27 2.33
C LYS A 53 -10.33 13.74 3.75
N LYS A 54 -9.10 13.43 4.18
CA LYS A 54 -8.81 12.97 5.55
C LYS A 54 -9.17 14.01 6.61
N LEU A 55 -8.92 15.30 6.35
CA LEU A 55 -9.26 16.38 7.28
C LEU A 55 -10.77 16.60 7.41
N THR A 56 -11.54 16.37 6.34
CA THR A 56 -13.00 16.50 6.35
C THR A 56 -13.74 15.23 6.77
N ALA A 57 -13.06 14.08 6.77
CA ALA A 57 -13.66 12.82 7.15
C ALA A 57 -13.92 12.76 8.66
N PRO A 58 -15.00 12.10 9.11
CA PRO A 58 -15.21 11.84 10.52
C PRO A 58 -14.07 10.99 11.10
N PRO A 59 -13.73 11.17 12.38
CA PRO A 59 -12.67 10.40 13.01
C PRO A 59 -13.01 8.90 13.00
N VAL A 60 -12.07 8.08 12.52
CA VAL A 60 -12.16 6.62 12.59
C VAL A 60 -11.53 6.18 13.91
N TRP A 61 -12.36 5.69 14.83
CA TRP A 61 -11.90 5.11 16.09
C TRP A 61 -11.45 3.68 15.84
N VAL A 62 -10.14 3.42 15.93
CA VAL A 62 -9.59 2.06 15.95
C VAL A 62 -9.50 1.65 17.40
N ILE A 63 -10.35 0.72 17.82
CA ILE A 63 -10.24 0.07 19.12
C ILE A 63 -9.13 -0.98 18.95
N PRO A 64 -7.99 -0.87 19.64
CA PRO A 64 -6.93 -1.85 19.47
C PRO A 64 -7.34 -3.16 20.13
N ASP A 65 -7.11 -4.27 19.43
CA ASP A 65 -7.34 -5.62 19.93
C ASP A 65 -6.19 -6.02 20.86
N TRP A 66 -6.08 -5.37 22.02
CA TRP A 66 -5.12 -5.81 23.05
C TRP A 66 -5.62 -7.16 23.59
N GLN A 67 -4.96 -8.26 23.20
CA GLN A 67 -5.11 -9.55 23.85
C GLN A 67 -4.29 -9.51 25.16
N GLU A 68 -4.90 -9.88 26.28
CA GLU A 68 -4.21 -10.12 27.57
C GLU A 68 -3.18 -11.25 27.48
#